data_AF-A0A2V9GWT4-F1
#
_entry.id   AF-A0A2V9GWT4-F1
#
_cell.length_a   1.000
_cell.length_b   1.000
_cell.length_c   1.000
_cell.angle_alpha   90.00
_cell.angle_beta   90.00
_cell.angle_gamma   90.00
#
_symmetry.space_group_name_H-M   'P 1'
#
loop_
_entity.id
_entity.type
_entity.pdbx_description
1 polymer ?
#
loop_
_entity_poly.entity_id
_entity_poly.type
_entity_poly.pdbx_seq_one_letter_code
_entity_poly.pdbx_strand_id
1 'polypeptide(L)'
;MKSKGLLTASFLLIVLSGVMWWSNKKTATADKAPTESVTTKLLSITEDQIQNIEIKKRSGEIIHLQRSDSRWQIAAPEALSADPDAVSSMLSTLSSLRSDRTVEEKTTSPDQ
;
A
#
# COMPACT_ATOMS: atom_id res chain seq x y z
N MET A 1 37.68 0.12 -58.67
CA MET A 1 37.38 0.45 -57.27
C MET A 1 36.38 -0.59 -56.74
N LYS A 2 36.72 -1.35 -55.70
CA LYS A 2 35.95 -2.54 -55.26
C LYS A 2 34.82 -2.13 -54.29
N SER A 3 33.70 -1.66 -54.81
CA SER A 3 32.53 -1.15 -54.06
C SER A 3 31.68 -2.24 -53.36
N LYS A 4 32.02 -3.52 -53.53
CA LYS A 4 31.30 -4.65 -52.93
C LYS A 4 31.35 -4.67 -51.40
N GLY A 5 32.44 -4.17 -50.80
CA GLY A 5 32.58 -4.09 -49.34
C GLY A 5 31.70 -3.03 -48.68
N LEU A 6 31.35 -1.96 -49.41
CA LEU A 6 30.52 -0.87 -48.90
C LEU A 6 29.04 -1.31 -48.76
N LEU A 7 28.59 -2.17 -49.67
CA LEU A 7 27.24 -2.73 -49.64
C LEU A 7 27.07 -3.75 -48.50
N THR A 8 28.05 -4.62 -48.26
CA THR A 8 28.02 -5.54 -47.11
C THR A 8 28.09 -4.79 -45.78
N ALA A 9 28.90 -3.73 -45.67
CA ALA A 9 28.93 -2.89 -44.49
C ALA A 9 27.59 -2.17 -44.23
N SER A 10 26.96 -1.65 -45.29
CA SER A 10 25.65 -1.00 -45.18
C SER A 10 24.55 -1.98 -44.78
N PHE A 11 24.58 -3.21 -45.33
CA PHE A 11 23.62 -4.24 -44.97
C PHE A 11 23.79 -4.67 -43.49
N LEU A 12 25.04 -4.81 -43.02
CA LEU A 12 25.32 -5.08 -41.61
C LEU A 12 24.80 -3.97 -40.69
N LEU A 13 24.98 -2.70 -41.07
CA LEU A 13 24.46 -1.56 -40.29
C LEU A 13 22.93 -1.54 -40.20
N ILE A 14 22.23 -1.88 -41.29
CA ILE A 14 20.77 -1.96 -41.30
C ILE A 14 20.29 -3.11 -40.39
N VAL A 15 20.96 -4.25 -40.44
CA VAL A 15 20.65 -5.40 -39.57
C VAL A 15 20.90 -5.06 -38.09
N LEU A 16 22.05 -4.46 -37.76
CA LEU A 16 22.34 -4.03 -36.39
C LEU A 16 21.33 -2.98 -35.90
N SER A 17 20.95 -2.03 -36.76
CA SER A 17 19.96 -1.00 -36.41
C SER A 17 18.58 -1.60 -36.16
N GLY A 18 18.17 -2.59 -36.97
CA GLY A 18 16.92 -3.34 -36.77
C GLY A 18 16.91 -4.13 -35.46
N VAL A 19 18.03 -4.78 -35.10
CA VAL A 19 18.19 -5.51 -33.84
C VAL A 19 18.18 -4.55 -32.64
N MET A 20 18.87 -3.40 -32.75
CA MET A 20 18.88 -2.37 -31.69
C MET A 20 17.49 -1.76 -31.48
N TRP A 21 16.76 -1.48 -32.57
CA TRP A 21 15.39 -0.96 -32.53
C TRP A 21 14.41 -1.97 -31.93
N TRP A 22 14.55 -3.26 -32.26
CA TRP A 22 13.73 -4.32 -31.67
C TRP A 22 14.06 -4.58 -30.19
N SER A 23 15.33 -4.51 -29.81
CA SER A 23 15.78 -4.64 -28.42
C SER A 23 15.24 -3.51 -27.55
N ASN A 24 15.35 -2.26 -28.01
CA ASN A 24 14.80 -1.10 -27.30
C ASN A 24 13.25 -1.08 -27.27
N LYS A 25 12.59 -1.70 -28.27
CA LYS A 25 11.13 -1.84 -28.28
C LYS A 25 10.63 -2.88 -27.28
N LYS A 26 11.44 -3.87 -26.89
CA LYS A 26 11.05 -4.86 -25.88
C LYS A 26 11.37 -4.42 -24.45
N THR A 27 12.42 -3.63 -24.22
CA THR A 27 12.74 -3.07 -22.89
C THR A 27 11.75 -1.98 -22.46
N ALA A 28 11.10 -1.29 -23.39
CA ALA A 28 10.02 -0.33 -23.10
C ALA A 28 8.71 -0.95 -22.55
N THR A 29 8.62 -2.29 -22.51
CA THR A 29 7.48 -3.04 -21.93
C THR A 29 7.80 -3.72 -20.61
N ALA A 30 9.06 -3.70 -20.16
CA ALA A 30 9.47 -4.26 -18.87
C ALA A 30 9.49 -3.22 -17.73
N ASP A 31 9.51 -1.92 -18.05
CA ASP A 31 9.53 -0.81 -17.07
C ASP A 31 8.16 -0.11 -16.88
N LYS A 32 7.08 -0.72 -17.38
CA LYS A 32 5.72 -0.38 -16.95
C LYS A 32 5.02 -1.60 -16.36
N ALA A 33 5.71 -2.32 -15.48
CA ALA A 33 4.98 -2.80 -14.32
C ALA A 33 4.48 -1.53 -13.61
N PRO A 34 3.17 -1.31 -13.47
CA PRO A 34 2.69 -0.26 -12.60
C PRO A 34 3.38 -0.49 -11.26
N THR A 35 3.82 0.61 -10.69
CA THR A 35 4.25 0.73 -9.31
C THR A 35 3.05 0.37 -8.42
N GLU A 36 2.65 -0.89 -8.44
CA GLU A 36 1.84 -1.47 -7.39
C GLU A 36 2.84 -1.75 -6.28
N SER A 37 3.29 -0.66 -5.66
CA SER A 37 3.22 -0.59 -4.21
C SER A 37 1.83 -1.07 -3.89
N VAL A 38 1.71 -2.39 -3.73
CA VAL A 38 0.63 -3.04 -3.04
C VAL A 38 0.78 -2.49 -1.62
N THR A 39 0.31 -1.26 -1.44
CA THR A 39 -0.25 -0.81 -0.19
C THR A 39 -1.49 -1.69 -0.10
N THR A 40 -1.28 -2.96 0.28
CA THR A 40 -2.35 -3.79 0.80
C THR A 40 -2.85 -2.95 1.95
N LYS A 41 -3.97 -2.27 1.74
CA LYS A 41 -4.64 -1.48 2.74
C LYS A 41 -5.05 -2.48 3.82
N LEU A 42 -4.15 -2.69 4.80
CA LEU A 42 -4.28 -3.77 5.78
C LEU A 42 -5.60 -3.65 6.56
N LEU A 43 -6.11 -2.43 6.71
CA LEU A 43 -7.43 -2.14 7.23
C LEU A 43 -8.19 -1.25 6.25
N SER A 44 -9.16 -1.83 5.53
CA SER A 44 -10.20 -1.08 4.82
C SER A 44 -11.40 -0.80 5.72
N ILE A 45 -11.16 -0.45 6.98
CA ILE A 45 -12.23 -0.08 7.90
C ILE A 45 -12.63 1.36 7.57
N THR A 46 -13.80 1.51 6.96
CA THR A 46 -14.43 2.81 6.79
C THR A 46 -15.05 3.23 8.11
N GLU A 47 -15.03 4.53 8.41
CA GLU A 47 -15.46 5.10 9.68
C GLU A 47 -16.91 4.72 10.06
N ASP A 48 -17.76 4.53 9.05
CA ASP A 48 -19.14 4.08 9.20
C ASP A 48 -19.28 2.66 9.78
N GLN A 49 -18.29 1.79 9.60
CA GLN A 49 -18.31 0.40 10.09
C GLN A 49 -17.92 0.29 11.58
N ILE A 50 -17.43 1.37 12.19
CA ILE A 50 -16.95 1.35 13.57
C ILE A 50 -18.12 1.70 14.50
N GLN A 51 -18.55 0.71 15.29
CA GLN A 51 -19.66 0.86 16.24
C GLN A 51 -19.22 0.96 17.70
N ASN A 52 -18.10 0.32 18.05
CA ASN A 52 -17.60 0.29 19.42
C ASN A 52 -16.08 0.40 19.42
N ILE A 53 -15.53 1.17 20.36
CA ILE A 53 -14.09 1.37 20.55
C ILE A 53 -13.78 1.15 22.03
N GLU A 54 -12.85 0.24 22.31
CA GLU A 54 -12.33 0.01 23.65
C GLU A 54 -10.91 0.54 23.78
N ILE A 55 -10.71 1.46 24.73
CA ILE A 55 -9.40 2.04 25.03
C ILE A 55 -8.95 1.50 26.38
N LYS A 56 -7.95 0.62 26.37
CA LYS A 56 -7.33 0.08 27.59
C LYS A 56 -6.16 0.96 28.00
N LYS A 57 -6.30 1.67 29.12
CA LYS A 57 -5.19 2.44 29.70
C LYS A 57 -4.23 1.51 30.43
N ARG A 58 -2.96 1.93 30.57
CA ARG A 58 -1.97 1.22 31.38
C ARG A 58 -2.35 1.12 32.86
N SER A 59 -3.20 2.02 33.34
CA SER A 59 -3.77 1.99 34.70
C SER A 59 -4.78 0.86 34.92
N GLY A 60 -5.18 0.13 33.85
CA GLY A 60 -6.21 -0.92 33.91
C GLY A 60 -7.63 -0.40 33.70
N GLU A 61 -7.82 0.92 33.65
CA GLU A 61 -9.11 1.53 33.31
C GLU A 61 -9.42 1.34 31.82
N ILE A 62 -10.65 0.88 31.53
CA ILE A 62 -11.13 0.66 30.17
C ILE A 62 -12.19 1.71 29.87
N ILE A 63 -11.98 2.47 28.80
CA ILE A 63 -12.97 3.40 28.28
C ILE A 63 -13.68 2.70 27.11
N HIS A 64 -15.00 2.63 27.18
CA HIS A 64 -15.83 2.10 26.10
C HIS A 64 -16.53 3.27 25.42
N LEU A 65 -16.28 3.45 24.12
CA LEU A 65 -17.03 4.38 23.27
C LEU A 65 -17.98 3.59 22.38
N GLN A 66 -19.24 3.98 22.38
CA GLN A 66 -20.27 3.38 21.55
C GLN A 66 -20.91 4.45 20.66
N ARG A 67 -21.22 4.06 19.42
CA ARG A 67 -21.97 4.89 18.49
C ARG A 67 -23.47 4.63 18.67
N SER A 68 -24.24 5.67 18.98
CA SER A 68 -25.70 5.63 19.14
C SER A 68 -26.32 6.81 18.38
N ASP A 69 -27.30 6.54 17.51
CA ASP A 69 -27.97 7.56 16.67
C ASP A 69 -26.98 8.48 15.94
N SER A 70 -25.95 7.89 15.34
CA SER A 70 -24.87 8.59 14.64
C SER A 70 -24.00 9.50 15.51
N ARG A 71 -24.17 9.52 16.85
CA ARG A 71 -23.33 10.24 17.81
C ARG A 71 -22.49 9.27 18.64
N TRP A 72 -21.30 9.71 19.01
CA TRP A 72 -20.43 8.94 19.89
C TRP A 72 -20.70 9.27 21.36
N GLN A 73 -20.72 8.24 22.20
CA GLN A 73 -20.91 8.35 23.63
C GLN A 73 -19.91 7.46 24.35
N ILE A 74 -19.42 7.93 25.49
CA ILE A 74 -18.66 7.08 26.42
C ILE A 74 -19.70 6.27 27.19
N ALA A 75 -19.71 4.96 27.01
CA ALA A 75 -20.60 4.03 27.69
C ALA A 75 -20.03 3.59 29.05
N ALA A 76 -18.71 3.56 29.19
CA ALA A 76 -18.01 3.21 30.42
C ALA A 76 -16.65 3.94 30.51
N PRO A 77 -16.15 4.25 31.73
CA PRO A 77 -16.66 3.83 33.04
C PRO A 77 -17.92 4.58 33.53
N GLU A 78 -18.19 5.76 32.99
CA GLU A 78 -19.40 6.55 33.24
C GLU A 78 -20.04 6.96 31.91
N ALA A 79 -21.38 6.97 31.87
CA ALA A 79 -22.13 7.35 30.68
C ALA A 79 -22.03 8.85 30.43
N LEU A 80 -21.17 9.25 29.48
CA LEU A 80 -20.89 10.65 29.18
C LEU A 80 -20.98 10.90 27.67
N SER A 81 -21.30 12.14 27.29
CA SER A 81 -21.19 12.53 25.89
C SER A 81 -19.71 12.53 25.48
N ALA A 82 -19.37 11.83 24.40
CA ALA A 82 -18.03 11.89 23.85
C ALA A 82 -17.86 13.19 23.07
N ASP A 83 -16.64 13.72 23.04
CA ASP A 83 -16.29 14.84 22.18
C ASP A 83 -16.26 14.37 20.70
N PRO A 84 -17.15 14.90 19.84
CA PRO A 84 -17.24 14.45 18.45
C PRO A 84 -15.99 14.79 17.63
N ASP A 85 -15.31 15.91 17.91
CA ASP A 85 -14.12 16.34 17.18
C ASP A 85 -12.92 15.46 17.54
N ALA A 86 -12.78 15.11 18.83
CA ALA A 86 -11.74 14.20 19.30
C ALA A 86 -11.93 12.79 18.73
N VAL A 87 -13.17 12.28 18.71
CA VAL A 87 -13.45 10.95 18.16
C VAL A 87 -13.24 10.93 16.65
N SER A 88 -13.70 11.95 15.92
CA SER A 88 -13.49 12.03 14.46
C SER A 88 -12.00 12.08 14.11
N SER A 89 -11.20 12.85 14.85
CA SER A 89 -9.73 12.92 14.64
C SER A 89 -9.04 11.57 14.92
N MET A 90 -9.53 10.82 15.91
CA MET A 90 -9.02 9.48 16.20
C MET A 90 -9.39 8.50 15.09
N LEU A 91 -10.65 8.52 14.64
CA LEU A 91 -11.15 7.67 13.57
C LEU A 91 -10.48 7.96 12.22
N SER A 92 -10.22 9.23 11.90
CA SER A 92 -9.50 9.61 10.69
C SER A 92 -8.07 9.08 10.72
N THR A 93 -7.41 9.15 11.88
CA THR A 93 -6.07 8.58 12.07
C THR A 93 -6.10 7.06 11.86
N LEU A 94 -7.05 6.36 12.48
CA LEU A 94 -7.24 4.91 12.34
C LEU A 94 -7.59 4.48 10.90
N SER A 95 -8.43 5.23 10.20
CA SER A 95 -8.78 4.95 8.81
C SER A 95 -7.62 5.23 7.84
N SER A 96 -6.75 6.17 8.20
CA SER A 96 -5.53 6.50 7.45
C SER A 96 -4.37 5.55 7.73
N LEU A 97 -4.47 4.65 8.72
CA LEU A 97 -3.43 3.66 9.03
C LEU A 97 -3.21 2.76 7.81
N ARG A 98 -2.17 3.08 7.05
CA ARG A 98 -1.59 2.21 6.04
C ARG A 98 -0.50 1.39 6.72
N SER A 99 -0.38 0.14 6.33
CA SER A 99 0.70 -0.69 6.82
C SER A 99 2.02 -0.21 6.26
N ASP A 100 2.87 0.30 7.15
CA ASP A 100 4.21 0.69 6.77
C ASP A 100 5.15 -0.52 6.68
N ARG A 101 4.77 -1.67 7.27
CA ARG A 101 5.65 -2.84 7.37
C ARG A 101 4.88 -4.14 7.41
N THR A 102 4.86 -4.86 6.29
CA THR A 102 4.72 -6.31 6.30
C THR A 102 5.94 -6.88 7.00
N VAL A 103 5.78 -7.38 8.22
CA VAL A 103 6.79 -8.29 8.78
C VAL A 103 6.62 -9.59 8.00
N GLU A 104 7.48 -9.79 7.00
CA GLU A 104 7.69 -11.10 6.41
C GLU A 104 8.07 -12.02 7.57
N GLU A 105 7.14 -12.87 7.99
CA GLU A 105 7.44 -14.00 8.84
C GLU A 105 8.32 -14.94 8.01
N LYS A 106 9.63 -14.70 8.01
CA LYS A 106 10.59 -15.76 7.74
C LYS A 106 10.47 -16.77 8.88
N THR A 107 9.50 -17.67 8.82
CA THR A 107 9.67 -19.03 9.36
C THR A 107 10.75 -19.70 8.52
N THR A 108 12.01 -19.34 8.76
CA THR A 108 13.08 -20.31 8.58
C THR A 108 12.94 -21.25 9.76
N SER A 109 12.14 -22.29 9.57
CA SER A 109 12.20 -23.46 10.44
C SER A 109 13.66 -23.89 10.49
N PRO A 110 14.27 -24.07 11.68
CA PRO A 110 15.56 -24.70 11.79
C PRO A 110 15.30 -26.19 11.62
N ASP A 111 15.49 -26.70 10.41
CA ASP A 111 15.70 -28.12 10.20
C ASP A 111 16.79 -28.32 9.15
N GLN A 112 17.75 -29.16 9.52
CA GLN A 112 19.01 -29.56 8.86
C GLN A 112 20.23 -28.66 9.13
#